data_AF-A0A2G9RUF3-F1
#
_entry.id   AF-A0A2G9RUF3-F1
#
_cell.length_a   1.000
_cell.length_b   1.000
_cell.length_c   1.000
_cell.angle_alpha   90.00
_cell.angle_beta   90.00
_cell.angle_gamma   90.00
#
_symmetry.space_group_name_H-M   'P 1'
#
loop_
_entity.id
_entity.type
_entity.pdbx_description
1 polymer ?
#
loop_
_entity_poly.entity_id
_entity_poly.type
_entity_poly.pdbx_seq_one_letter_code
_entity_poly.pdbx_strand_id
1 'polypeptide(L)' 'MARDVSHEQLIQLVHARPALWDKRSAEYSNQNSRSMKWEEIFEEVTPNWLSLSNRHHRIHGEKNHDKVEIPKRPL' A
#
# COMPACT_ATOMS: atom_id res chain seq x y z
N MET A 1 -18.69 8.08 -2.39
CA MET A 1 -18.89 7.18 -3.56
C MET A 1 -17.59 7.23 -4.35
N ALA A 2 -16.96 6.08 -4.62
CA ALA A 2 -15.80 6.04 -5.52
C ALA A 2 -16.22 6.60 -6.88
N ARG A 3 -15.35 7.33 -7.58
CA ARG A 3 -15.65 7.69 -8.97
C ARG A 3 -15.77 6.36 -9.74
N ASP A 4 -16.76 6.25 -10.62
CA ASP A 4 -16.78 5.15 -11.60
C ASP A 4 -15.60 5.36 -12.54
N VAL A 5 -14.44 4.85 -12.14
CA VAL A 5 -13.23 4.82 -12.94
C VAL A 5 -13.31 3.55 -13.78
N SER A 6 -13.41 3.71 -15.09
CA SER A 6 -13.41 2.57 -15.99
C SER A 6 -12.10 1.80 -15.88
N HIS A 7 -12.14 0.50 -16.14
CA HIS A 7 -10.95 -0.36 -16.14
C HIS A 7 -9.85 0.21 -17.04
N GLU A 8 -10.20 0.83 -18.17
CA GLU A 8 -9.26 1.48 -19.09
C GLU A 8 -8.55 2.67 -18.46
N GLN A 9 -9.24 3.49 -17.66
CA GLN A 9 -8.61 4.63 -16.97
C GLN A 9 -7.65 4.15 -15.88
N LEU A 10 -7.98 3.09 -15.15
CA LEU A 10 -7.05 2.48 -14.19
C LEU A 10 -5.80 1.94 -14.91
N ILE A 11 -5.97 1.26 -16.04
CA ILE A 11 -4.86 0.76 -16.87
C ILE A 11 -3.97 1.93 -17.31
N GLN A 12 -4.54 3.05 -17.76
CA GLN A 12 -3.78 4.24 -18.16
C GLN A 12 -3.00 4.84 -16.97
N LEU A 13 -3.62 4.94 -15.80
CA LEU A 13 -2.97 5.47 -14.58
C LEU A 13 -1.79 4.62 -14.12
N VAL A 14 -1.91 3.29 -14.25
CA VAL A 14 -0.82 2.35 -13.96
C VAL A 14 0.27 2.44 -15.03
N HIS A 15 -0.11 2.47 -16.30
CA HIS A 15 0.85 2.58 -17.41
C HIS A 15 1.68 3.87 -17.35
N ALA A 16 1.08 4.99 -16.93
CA ALA A 16 1.76 6.27 -16.76
C ALA A 16 2.84 6.27 -15.67
N ARG A 17 2.90 5.24 -14.82
CA ARG A 17 3.84 5.11 -13.70
C ARG A 17 4.76 3.89 -13.90
N PRO A 18 5.92 4.05 -14.56
CA PRO A 18 6.83 2.95 -14.86
C PRO A 18 7.31 2.18 -13.63
N ALA A 19 7.38 2.84 -12.47
CA ALA A 19 7.71 2.19 -11.20
C ALA A 19 6.81 1.00 -10.86
N LEU A 20 5.60 0.91 -11.41
CA LEU A 20 4.64 -0.16 -11.11
C LEU A 20 4.80 -1.41 -12.01
N TRP A 21 5.33 -1.25 -13.22
CA TRP A 21 5.35 -2.34 -14.21
C TRP A 21 6.69 -2.48 -14.96
N ASP A 22 7.48 -1.42 -15.08
CA ASP A 22 8.75 -1.44 -15.80
C ASP A 22 9.89 -1.93 -14.90
N LYS A 23 10.29 -3.18 -15.10
CA LYS A 23 11.43 -3.81 -14.41
C LYS A 23 12.76 -3.10 -14.65
N ARG A 24 12.87 -2.29 -15.70
CA ARG A 24 14.08 -1.52 -16.02
C ARG A 24 14.13 -0.19 -15.25
N SER A 25 13.01 0.24 -14.67
CA SER A 25 12.98 1.40 -13.79
C SER A 25 13.66 1.07 -12.46
N ALA A 26 14.58 1.93 -12.02
CA ALA A 26 15.23 1.80 -10.72
C ALA A 26 14.21 1.80 -9.56
N GLU A 27 13.07 2.48 -9.75
CA GLU A 27 12.01 2.59 -8.75
C GLU A 27 11.17 1.32 -8.63
N TYR A 28 11.15 0.45 -9.65
CA TYR A 28 10.39 -0.80 -9.62
C TYR A 28 10.90 -1.78 -8.58
N SER A 29 12.22 -1.83 -8.38
CA SER A 29 12.82 -2.66 -7.33
C SER A 29 12.55 -2.12 -5.92
N ASN A 30 12.16 -0.85 -5.79
CA ASN A 30 11.91 -0.23 -4.50
C ASN A 30 10.45 -0.42 -4.08
N GLN A 31 10.24 -1.22 -3.03
CA GLN A 31 8.91 -1.45 -2.47
C GLN A 31 8.25 -0.16 -2.01
N ASN A 32 8.99 0.75 -1.37
CA ASN A 32 8.45 2.02 -0.90
C ASN A 32 7.98 2.89 -2.07
N SER A 33 8.78 2.98 -3.13
CA SER A 33 8.40 3.71 -4.35
C SER A 33 7.14 3.14 -4.98
N ARG A 34 7.01 1.81 -5.07
CA ARG A 34 5.79 1.17 -5.58
C ARG A 34 4.56 1.47 -4.73
N SER A 35 4.69 1.39 -3.40
CA SER A 35 3.60 1.70 -2.48
C SER A 35 3.14 3.15 -2.63
N MET A 36 4.06 4.12 -2.67
CA MET A 36 3.73 5.53 -2.87
C MET A 36 3.01 5.77 -4.21
N LYS A 37 3.45 5.10 -5.28
CA LYS A 37 2.82 5.23 -6.60
C LYS A 37 1.41 4.62 -6.65
N TRP A 38 1.15 3.57 -5.89
CA TRP A 38 -0.20 3.05 -5.72
C TRP A 38 -1.08 3.99 -4.90
N GLU A 39 -0.55 4.57 -3.81
CA GLU A 39 -1.27 5.57 -3.02
C GLU A 39 -1.71 6.78 -3.88
N GLU A 40 -0.82 7.30 -4.72
CA GLU A 40 -1.17 8.35 -5.69
C GLU A 40 -2.35 7.95 -6.59
N ILE A 41 -2.33 6.74 -7.15
CA ILE A 41 -3.44 6.24 -8.00
C ILE A 41 -4.73 6.18 -7.18
N PHE A 42 -4.68 5.67 -5.95
CA PHE A 42 -5.86 5.53 -5.12
C PHE A 42 -6.46 6.87 -4.69
N GLU A 43 -5.64 7.89 -4.43
CA GLU A 43 -6.11 9.26 -4.18
C GLU A 43 -6.84 9.85 -5.40
N GLU A 44 -6.36 9.55 -6.61
CA GLU A 44 -7.00 10.03 -7.84
C GLU A 44 -8.33 9.32 -8.14
N VAL A 45 -8.39 8.00 -7.94
CA VAL A 45 -9.58 7.19 -8.26
C VAL A 45 -10.64 7.20 -7.17
N THR A 46 -10.23 7.34 -5.90
CA THR A 46 -11.12 7.24 -4.75
C THR A 46 -11.18 8.55 -3.98
N PRO A 47 -12.30 9.29 -4.05
CA PRO A 47 -12.53 10.43 -3.18
C PRO A 47 -12.46 9.97 -1.72
N ASN A 48 -11.72 10.72 -0.89
CA ASN A 48 -11.50 10.43 0.53
C ASN A 48 -10.65 9.17 0.81
N TRP A 49 -9.74 8.80 -0.10
CA TRP A 49 -8.80 7.68 0.08
C TRP A 49 -8.03 7.76 1.41
N LEU A 50 -7.48 8.92 1.79
CA LEU A 50 -6.73 9.09 3.04
C LEU A 50 -7.53 8.70 4.28
N SER A 51 -8.85 8.97 4.31
CA SER A 51 -9.72 8.57 5.41
C SER A 51 -9.94 7.06 5.47
N LEU A 52 -9.94 6.37 4.33
CA LEU A 52 -10.02 4.91 4.23
C LEU A 52 -8.67 4.24 4.52
N SER A 53 -7.56 4.80 4.03
CA SER A 53 -6.20 4.30 4.22
C SER A 53 -5.76 4.36 5.69
N ASN A 54 -6.07 5.46 6.39
CA ASN A 54 -5.83 5.57 7.84
C ASN A 54 -6.56 4.50 8.66
N ARG A 55 -7.70 4.01 8.18
CA ARG A 55 -8.42 2.90 8.80
C ARG A 55 -7.72 1.55 8.56
N HIS A 56 -7.00 1.41 7.44
CA HIS A 56 -6.26 0.19 7.08
C HIS A 56 -4.87 0.11 7.76
N HIS A 57 -4.17 1.25 7.94
CA HIS A 57 -2.90 1.30 8.67
C HIS A 57 -3.05 0.97 10.17
N ARG A 58 -4.23 1.22 10.75
CA ARG A 58 -4.55 0.78 12.12
C ARG A 58 -4.67 -0.74 12.24
N ILE A 59 -4.99 -1.45 11.15
CA ILE A 59 -5.15 -2.92 11.14
C ILE A 59 -3.80 -3.59 10.88
N HIS A 60 -2.94 -3.01 10.02
CA HIS A 60 -1.59 -3.53 9.77
C HIS A 60 -0.53 -3.09 10.79
N GLY A 61 -0.88 -2.17 11.70
CA GLY A 61 -0.04 -1.69 12.80
C GLY A 61 0.02 -2.59 14.02
N GLU A 62 -0.84 -3.62 14.14
CA GLU A 62 -0.70 -4.66 15.16
C GLU A 62 0.41 -5.65 14.80
N LYS A 63 1.65 -5.16 14.76
CA LYS A 63 2.77 -6.00 15.16
C LYS A 63 2.71 -6.07 16.68
N ASN A 64 1.97 -7.05 17.19
CA ASN A 64 1.99 -7.44 18.59
C ASN A 64 3.44 -7.60 19.04
N HIS A 65 3.93 -6.58 19.74
CA HIS A 65 5.16 -6.65 20.53
C HIS A 65 4.82 -7.11 21.95
N ASP A 66 3.95 -8.12 22.07
CA ASP A 66 3.87 -8.89 23.29
C ASP A 66 5.11 -9.76 23.37
N LYS A 67 6.08 -9.27 24.15
CA LYS A 67 7.17 -10.09 24.65
C LYS A 67 6.53 -11.23 25.46
N VAL A 68 6.39 -12.40 24.84
CA VAL A 68 6.06 -13.62 25.59
C VAL A 68 7.28 -13.95 26.43
N GLU A 69 7.29 -13.48 27.67
CA GLU A 69 8.26 -13.87 28.67
C GLU A 69 7.99 -15.35 29.01
N ILE A 70 8.80 -16.25 28.44
CA ILE A 70 8.73 -17.68 28.73
C ILE A 70 9.25 -17.87 30.16
N PRO A 71 8.46 -18.35 31.13
CA PRO A 71 8.99 -18.62 32.45
C PRO A 71 9.98 -19.77 32.35
N LYS A 72 11.23 -19.53 32.74
CA LYS A 72 12.26 -20.57 32.81
C LYS A 72 11.83 -21.60 33.87
N ARG A 73 11.60 -22.85 33.45
CA ARG A 73 11.42 -23.96 34.39
C ARG A 73 12.74 -24.19 35.14
N PRO A 74 12.72 -24.32 36.47
CA PRO A 74 13.89 -24.77 37.20
C PRO A 74 14.17 -26.25 36.89
N LEU A 75 15.45 -26.63 36.90
CA LEU A 75 15.93 -28.01 36.79
C LEU A 75 15.59 -28.81 38.05
#